data_AF-A0A954UR11-F1
#
_entry.id   AF-A0A954UR11-F1
#
_cell.length_a   1.000
_cell.length_b   1.000
_cell.length_c   1.000
_cell.angle_alpha   90.00
_cell.angle_beta   90.00
_cell.angle_gamma   90.00
#
_symmetry.space_group_name_H-M   'P 1'
#
loop_
_entity.id
_entity.type
_entity.pdbx_description
1 polymer ?
#
loop_
_entity_poly.entity_id
_entity_poly.type
_entity_poly.pdbx_seq_one_letter_code
_entity_poly.pdbx_strand_id
1 'polypeptide(L)' 'MSDLLEKGQQWLAEQLTSRAAQTVVYARDGNEVSVPATIGQTTFEHDDGQGTVIRTQVRDY' A
#
# COMPACT_ATOMS: atom_id res chain seq x y z
N MET A 1 -26.41 -12.35 -4.97
CA MET A 1 -25.73 -11.70 -3.83
C MET A 1 -24.24 -11.44 -4.07
N SER A 2 -23.56 -12.13 -5.00
CA SER A 2 -22.16 -11.85 -5.39
C SER A 2 -21.94 -10.39 -5.83
N ASP A 3 -22.90 -9.85 -6.58
CA ASP A 3 -22.86 -8.50 -7.15
C ASP A 3 -22.71 -7.37 -6.10
N LEU A 4 -23.30 -7.51 -4.90
CA LEU A 4 -23.22 -6.44 -3.89
C LEU A 4 -21.83 -6.34 -3.25
N LEU A 5 -21.21 -7.49 -2.94
CA LEU A 5 -19.87 -7.52 -2.36
C LEU A 5 -18.81 -7.10 -3.37
N GLU A 6 -18.96 -7.51 -4.63
CA GLU A 6 -18.08 -7.09 -5.72
C GLU A 6 -18.17 -5.57 -5.93
N LYS A 7 -19.38 -5.02 -6.06
CA LYS A 7 -19.60 -3.57 -6.17
C LYS A 7 -19.05 -2.80 -4.98
N GLY A 8 -19.21 -3.32 -3.76
CA GLY A 8 -18.65 -2.71 -2.56
C GLY A 8 -17.12 -2.68 -2.56
N GLN A 9 -16.48 -3.79 -2.98
CA GLN A 9 -15.03 -3.86 -3.11
C GLN A 9 -14.49 -2.90 -4.18
N GLN A 10 -15.16 -2.85 -5.34
CA GLN A 10 -14.83 -1.93 -6.42
C GLN A 10 -14.89 -0.48 -5.93
N TRP A 11 -15.98 -0.09 -5.26
CA TRP A 11 -16.14 1.24 -4.70
C TRP A 11 -15.05 1.59 -3.68
N LEU A 12 -14.73 0.66 -2.77
CA LEU A 12 -13.65 0.88 -1.80
C LEU A 12 -12.29 1.06 -2.47
N ALA A 13 -11.99 0.29 -3.52
CA ALA A 13 -10.74 0.40 -4.27
C ALA A 13 -10.63 1.76 -5.00
N GLU A 14 -11.73 2.26 -5.56
CA GLU A 14 -11.80 3.59 -6.18
C GLU A 14 -11.57 4.70 -5.14
N GLN A 15 -12.18 4.57 -3.96
CA GLN A 15 -11.98 5.52 -2.86
C GLN A 15 -10.55 5.49 -2.32
N LEU A 16 -9.93 4.31 -2.24
CA LEU A 16 -8.52 4.16 -1.85
C LEU A 16 -7.59 4.83 -2.88
N THR A 17 -7.81 4.54 -4.17
CA THR A 17 -7.00 5.10 -5.26
C THR A 17 -7.13 6.63 -5.28
N SER A 18 -8.34 7.17 -5.19
CA SER A 18 -8.56 8.63 -5.24
C SER A 18 -7.97 9.42 -4.07
N ARG A 19 -7.82 8.80 -2.89
CA ARG A 19 -7.39 9.49 -1.67
C ARG A 19 -5.96 9.20 -1.24
N ALA A 20 -5.44 8.02 -1.57
CA ALA A 20 -4.16 7.52 -1.06
C ALA A 20 -3.17 7.16 -2.16
N ALA A 21 -3.53 7.20 -3.45
CA ALA A 21 -2.58 6.98 -4.51
C ALA A 21 -1.58 8.15 -4.63
N GLN A 22 -0.35 7.80 -4.96
CA GLN A 22 0.72 8.72 -5.31
C GLN A 22 1.24 8.35 -6.70
N THR A 23 1.68 9.34 -7.46
CA THR A 23 2.32 9.07 -8.76
C THR A 23 3.69 8.47 -8.51
N VAL A 24 3.90 7.26 -9.03
CA VAL A 24 5.19 6.55 -9.02
C VAL A 24 5.66 6.31 -10.45
N VAL A 25 6.97 6.19 -10.63
CA VAL A 25 7.56 5.83 -11.93
C VAL A 25 7.79 4.33 -11.96
N TYR A 26 7.05 3.63 -12.82
CA TYR A 26 7.33 2.24 -13.13
C TYR A 26 8.40 2.19 -14.22
N ALA A 27 9.54 1.58 -13.90
CA ALA A 27 10.66 1.42 -14.82
C ALA A 27 10.91 -0.06 -15.14
N ARG A 28 10.94 -0.42 -16.42
CA ARG A 28 11.25 -1.77 -16.89
C ARG A 28 11.92 -1.76 -18.25
N ASP A 29 13.04 -2.49 -18.37
CA ASP A 29 13.80 -2.65 -19.62
C ASP A 29 14.16 -1.31 -20.28
N GLY A 30 14.48 -0.29 -19.46
CA GLY A 30 14.81 1.06 -19.93
C GLY A 30 13.60 1.93 -20.32
N ASN A 31 12.37 1.43 -20.19
CA ASN A 31 11.15 2.23 -20.37
C ASN A 31 10.63 2.71 -19.02
N GLU A 32 10.11 3.93 -18.99
CA GLU A 32 9.51 4.53 -17.80
C GLU A 32 8.08 4.99 -18.08
N VAL A 33 7.17 4.73 -17.13
CA VAL A 33 5.80 5.24 -17.16
C VAL A 33 5.35 5.69 -15.79
N SER A 34 4.76 6.88 -15.73
CA SER A 34 4.17 7.42 -14.50
C SER A 34 2.78 6.81 -14.29
N VAL A 35 2.59 6.13 -13.16
CA VAL A 35 1.31 5.49 -12.80
C VAL A 35 0.88 5.90 -11.39
N PRO A 36 -0.44 6.06 -11.13
CA PRO A 36 -0.94 6.20 -9.77
C PRO A 36 -0.87 4.85 -9.06
N ALA A 37 -0.20 4.78 -7.91
CA ALA A 37 -0.12 3.59 -7.08
C ALA A 37 -0.36 3.93 -5.61
N THR A 38 -1.01 3.03 -4.88
CA THR A 38 -1.14 3.13 -3.42
C THR A 38 0.03 2.42 -2.77
N ILE A 39 0.80 3.14 -1.95
CA ILE A 39 1.98 2.59 -1.26
C ILE A 39 1.57 2.11 0.12
N GLY A 40 1.67 0.81 0.36
CA GLY A 40 1.43 0.20 1.67
C GLY A 40 2.52 0.57 2.66
N GLN A 41 2.16 0.94 3.89
CA GLN A 41 3.11 1.10 5.00
C GLN A 41 2.58 0.42 6.25
N THR A 42 3.35 -0.51 6.79
CA THR A 42 3.08 -1.15 8.08
C THR A 42 4.22 -0.83 9.04
N THR A 43 3.91 -0.37 10.25
CA THR A 43 4.89 -0.10 11.31
C THR A 43 4.50 -0.89 12.54
N PHE A 44 5.47 -1.60 13.12
CA PHE A 44 5.26 -2.36 14.35
C PHE A 44 6.47 -2.25 15.26
N GLU A 45 6.22 -2.39 16.55
CA GLU A 45 7.23 -2.34 17.61
C GLU A 45 7.27 -3.70 18.32
N HIS A 46 8.47 -4.18 18.59
CA HIS A 46 8.72 -5.44 19.29
C HIS A 46 9.72 -5.19 20.41
N ASP A 47 9.31 -5.46 21.65
CA ASP A 47 10.20 -5.48 22.81
C ASP A 47 10.96 -6.81 22.83
N ASP A 48 12.29 -6.76 22.89
CA ASP A 48 13.15 -7.95 22.95
C ASP A 48 13.17 -8.64 24.33
N GLY A 49 12.47 -8.07 25.31
CA GLY A 49 12.37 -8.58 26.69
C GLY A 49 13.64 -8.36 27.51
N GLN A 50 14.65 -7.69 26.98
CA GLN A 50 15.92 -7.34 27.63
C GLN A 50 16.12 -5.82 27.72
N GLY A 51 15.07 -5.04 27.38
CA GLY A 51 15.05 -3.58 27.48
C GLY A 51 15.25 -2.85 26.16
N THR A 52 15.34 -3.56 25.03
CA THR A 52 15.39 -2.95 23.69
C THR A 52 14.03 -3.02 23.02
N VAL A 53 13.53 -1.87 22.55
CA VAL A 53 12.37 -1.82 21.65
C VAL A 53 12.85 -1.68 20.21
N ILE A 54 12.49 -2.65 19.37
CA ILE A 54 12.78 -2.67 17.94
C ILE A 54 11.58 -2.14 17.18
N ARG A 55 11.76 -1.04 16.45
CA ARG A 55 10.75 -0.50 15.53
C ARG A 55 11.05 -0.93 14.10
N THR A 56 10.11 -1.63 13.48
CA THR A 56 10.21 -2.06 12.08
C THR A 56 9.20 -1.31 11.22
N GLN A 57 9.65 -0.85 10.06
CA GLN A 57 8.80 -0.23 9.04
C GLN A 57 8.91 -1.05 7.75
N VAL A 58 7.79 -1.61 7.32
CA VAL A 58 7.66 -2.32 6.04
C VAL A 58 6.91 -1.42 5.06
N ARG A 59 7.42 -1.34 3.84
CA ARG A 59 6.81 -0.60 2.73
C ARG A 59 6.66 -1.52 1.52
N ASP A 60 5.50 -1.46 0.90
CA ASP A 60 5.20 -2.18 -0.34
C ASP A 60 5.52 -1.24 -1.52
N TYR A 61 6.36 -1.67 -2.46
CA TYR A 61 6.80 -0.90 -3.63
C TYR A 61 6.34 -1.58 -4.93
#